data_AF-A0A843WCY4-F1
#
_entry.id   AF-A0A843WCY4-F1
#
_cell.length_a   1.000
_cell.length_b   1.000
_cell.length_c   1.000
_cell.angle_alpha   90.00
_cell.angle_beta   90.00
_cell.angle_gamma   90.00
#
_symmetry.space_group_name_H-M   'P 1'
#
loop_
_entity.id
_entity.type
_entity.pdbx_description
1 polymer ?
#
loop_
_entity_poly.entity_id
_entity_poly.type
_entity_poly.pdbx_seq_one_letter_code
_entity_poly.pdbx_strand_id
1 'polypeptide(L)'
;MMTFPLEVLRRQLGMALASTFLLSETSGCVLINHLAGSGQDFLWVIRSDLVRGNCAEAVLAHPAIGGFLSHCGWNSTLESICGGVPILCWPFFAEQQTNCRYAYTEWGIGMEIDSNVRREEVGALIRDLMAGTKGEEMRKKALSWKESTENAIKPGGSSAMNLDKLVESVLLSPRKPSSTLVHP
;
A
#
# COMPACT_ATOMS: atom_id res chain seq x y z
N MET A 1 18.45 12.16 -6.62
CA MET A 1 18.31 12.67 -5.25
C MET A 1 17.47 13.94 -5.32
N MET A 2 16.14 13.80 -5.26
CA MET A 2 15.28 14.94 -4.98
C MET A 2 14.86 14.82 -3.52
N THR A 3 15.64 15.44 -2.64
CA THR A 3 15.16 15.81 -1.31
C THR A 3 14.11 16.90 -1.50
N PHE A 4 12.84 16.50 -1.53
CA PHE A 4 11.75 17.47 -1.45
C PHE A 4 11.70 18.00 -0.02
N PRO A 5 11.70 19.33 0.18
CA PRO A 5 11.48 19.89 1.52
C PRO A 5 10.06 19.51 1.95
N LEU A 6 9.95 18.70 3.00
CA LEU A 6 8.68 18.31 3.63
C LEU A 6 7.85 19.54 4.07
N GLU A 7 8.45 20.73 4.09
CA GLU A 7 7.82 22.02 4.43
C GLU A 7 6.73 22.48 3.44
N VAL A 8 6.73 21.99 2.19
CA VAL A 8 5.69 22.34 1.19
C VAL A 8 4.35 21.61 1.45
N LEU A 9 4.35 20.53 2.24
CA LEU A 9 3.17 19.72 2.51
C LEU A 9 2.16 20.35 3.49
N ARG A 10 2.39 21.57 3.99
CA ARG A 10 1.56 22.14 5.08
C ARG A 10 0.14 22.57 4.71
N ARG A 11 -0.29 22.50 3.43
CA ARG A 11 -1.59 23.06 3.01
C ARG A 11 -2.44 22.20 2.06
N GLN A 12 -1.95 21.07 1.55
CA GLN A 12 -2.66 20.29 0.53
C GLN A 12 -2.64 18.79 0.88
N LEU A 13 -3.79 18.15 0.75
CA LEU A 13 -3.94 16.70 0.90
C LEU A 13 -3.33 16.03 -0.36
N GLY A 14 -2.22 15.32 -0.21
CA GLY A 14 -1.45 14.69 -1.29
C GLY A 14 -1.77 13.21 -1.48
N MET A 15 -1.46 12.68 -2.68
CA MET A 15 -1.65 11.28 -3.07
C MET A 15 -0.32 10.65 -3.50
N ALA A 16 0.14 9.60 -2.82
CA ALA A 16 1.39 8.91 -3.18
C ALA A 16 1.20 7.89 -4.34
N LEU A 17 2.30 7.42 -4.96
CA LEU A 17 2.29 6.42 -6.04
C LEU A 17 3.18 5.20 -5.73
N ALA A 18 2.71 4.00 -6.07
CA ALA A 18 3.48 2.77 -5.93
C ALA A 18 4.60 2.67 -6.98
N SER A 19 5.77 2.14 -6.59
CA SER A 19 7.00 2.16 -7.41
C SER A 19 6.91 1.44 -8.77
N THR A 20 6.12 0.37 -8.88
CA THR A 20 5.97 -0.41 -10.13
C THR A 20 5.15 0.30 -11.21
N PHE A 21 4.49 1.43 -10.90
CA PHE A 21 3.65 2.16 -11.88
C PHE A 21 4.46 2.74 -13.06
N LEU A 22 5.80 2.79 -12.95
CA LEU A 22 6.70 3.34 -13.96
C LEU A 22 7.16 2.33 -15.03
N LEU A 23 6.78 1.05 -14.94
CA LEU A 23 7.31 0.02 -15.86
C LEU A 23 6.56 -0.09 -17.18
N SER A 24 5.44 0.61 -17.36
CA SER A 24 4.73 0.71 -18.65
C SER A 24 4.68 2.19 -19.06
N GLU A 25 5.52 2.58 -20.03
CA GLU A 25 5.55 3.95 -20.57
C GLU A 25 4.16 4.41 -21.05
N THR A 26 3.34 3.49 -21.55
CA THR A 26 1.98 3.75 -22.04
C THR A 26 0.96 3.93 -20.91
N SER A 27 0.94 3.04 -19.91
CA SER A 27 -0.02 3.14 -18.79
C SER A 27 0.30 4.31 -17.86
N GLY A 28 1.59 4.59 -17.66
CA GLY A 28 2.07 5.77 -16.94
C GLY A 28 1.60 7.05 -17.62
N CYS A 29 1.91 7.26 -18.91
CA CYS A 29 1.51 8.47 -19.63
C CYS A 29 0.00 8.72 -19.64
N VAL A 30 -0.83 7.67 -19.73
CA VAL A 30 -2.29 7.79 -19.66
C VAL A 30 -2.72 8.28 -18.28
N LEU A 31 -2.26 7.68 -17.19
CA LEU A 31 -2.56 8.13 -15.84
C LEU A 31 -2.13 9.58 -15.62
N ILE A 32 -0.90 9.91 -16.01
CA ILE A 32 -0.31 11.23 -15.85
C ILE A 32 -1.16 12.29 -16.56
N ASN A 33 -1.55 12.02 -17.81
CA ASN A 33 -2.43 12.90 -18.56
C ASN A 33 -3.81 13.02 -17.91
N HIS A 34 -4.39 11.93 -17.40
CA HIS A 34 -5.70 11.99 -16.75
C HIS A 34 -5.63 12.84 -15.45
N LEU A 35 -4.64 12.58 -14.59
CA LEU A 35 -4.43 13.28 -13.32
C LEU A 35 -4.12 14.77 -13.49
N ALA A 36 -3.27 15.15 -14.46
CA ALA A 36 -2.81 16.53 -14.67
C ALA A 36 -3.93 17.54 -15.00
N GLY A 37 -5.17 17.08 -15.27
CA GLY A 37 -6.32 17.95 -15.54
C GLY A 37 -7.45 17.79 -14.55
N SER A 38 -7.22 17.06 -13.46
CA SER A 38 -8.17 16.99 -12.35
C SER A 38 -8.29 18.31 -11.58
N GLY A 39 -7.35 19.24 -11.76
CA GLY A 39 -7.30 20.53 -11.07
C GLY A 39 -7.07 20.41 -9.56
N GLN A 40 -6.66 19.23 -9.08
CA GLN A 40 -6.35 18.99 -7.67
C GLN A 40 -4.84 19.08 -7.46
N ASP A 41 -4.44 19.58 -6.30
CA ASP A 41 -3.04 19.57 -5.89
C ASP A 41 -2.65 18.14 -5.50
N PHE A 42 -1.76 17.53 -6.27
CA PHE A 42 -1.24 16.19 -6.01
C PHE A 42 0.24 16.25 -5.70
N LEU A 43 0.68 15.55 -4.65
CA LEU A 43 2.10 15.29 -4.44
C LEU A 43 2.48 14.00 -5.16
N TRP A 44 3.14 14.11 -6.30
CA TRP A 44 3.73 12.94 -6.93
C TRP A 44 4.99 12.51 -6.21
N VAL A 45 4.91 11.36 -5.55
CA VAL A 45 6.09 10.65 -5.07
C VAL A 45 6.45 9.59 -6.11
N ILE A 46 7.23 10.02 -7.12
CA ILE A 46 7.83 9.11 -8.11
C ILE A 46 9.00 8.39 -7.42
N ARG A 47 8.87 7.07 -7.25
CA ARG A 47 9.90 6.24 -6.63
C ARG A 47 10.80 5.66 -7.72
N SER A 48 11.97 6.25 -7.96
CA SER A 48 13.04 5.61 -8.74
C SER A 48 13.85 4.59 -7.93
N ASP A 49 13.56 4.47 -6.64
CA ASP A 49 14.53 4.00 -5.64
C ASP A 49 14.18 2.62 -5.08
N LEU A 50 13.94 1.64 -5.95
CA LEU A 50 13.99 0.23 -5.52
C LEU A 50 15.42 -0.21 -5.13
N VAL A 51 16.43 0.58 -5.50
CA VAL A 51 17.86 0.25 -5.35
C VAL A 51 18.43 0.61 -3.96
N ARG A 52 17.71 1.38 -3.12
CA ARG A 52 18.24 1.85 -1.82
C ARG A 52 17.39 1.55 -0.57
N GLY A 53 16.28 0.82 -0.70
CA GLY A 53 15.52 0.34 0.46
C GLY A 53 14.80 1.44 1.27
N ASN A 54 14.60 2.64 0.72
CA ASN A 54 13.76 3.64 1.39
C ASN A 54 12.29 3.23 1.26
N CYS A 55 11.59 3.00 2.36
CA CYS A 55 10.21 2.47 2.45
C CYS A 55 9.17 3.53 2.03
N ALA A 56 8.07 3.17 1.35
CA ALA A 56 6.99 4.15 1.11
C ALA A 56 6.32 4.57 2.42
N GLU A 57 6.53 3.79 3.49
CA GLU A 57 6.14 4.05 4.87
C GLU A 57 6.45 5.48 5.33
N ALA A 58 7.66 6.00 5.10
CA ALA A 58 8.02 7.36 5.55
C ALA A 58 7.21 8.45 4.84
N VAL A 59 6.82 8.22 3.59
CA VAL A 59 5.98 9.12 2.81
C VAL A 59 4.52 8.99 3.25
N LEU A 60 4.01 7.77 3.36
CA LEU A 60 2.63 7.49 3.77
C LEU A 60 2.35 7.89 5.22
N ALA A 61 3.38 7.94 6.08
CA ALA A 61 3.29 8.48 7.43
C ALA A 61 3.15 10.01 7.48
N HIS A 62 3.36 10.72 6.37
CA HIS A 62 3.27 12.17 6.37
C HIS A 62 1.80 12.62 6.52
N PRO A 63 1.46 13.51 7.49
CA PRO A 63 0.07 13.87 7.80
C PRO A 63 -0.74 14.47 6.64
N ALA A 64 -0.04 15.04 5.66
CA ALA A 64 -0.68 15.61 4.49
C ALA A 64 -1.03 14.56 3.42
N ILE A 65 -0.64 13.29 3.55
CA ILE A 65 -1.05 12.23 2.63
C ILE A 65 -2.45 11.74 3.00
N GLY A 66 -3.39 11.93 2.08
CA GLY A 66 -4.81 11.58 2.27
C GLY A 66 -5.26 10.31 1.56
N GLY A 67 -4.46 9.82 0.61
CA GLY A 67 -4.74 8.64 -0.21
C GLY A 67 -3.50 8.14 -0.94
N PHE A 68 -3.56 6.91 -1.44
CA PHE A 68 -2.45 6.25 -2.12
C PHE A 68 -2.91 5.61 -3.42
N LEU A 69 -2.42 6.10 -4.57
CA LEU A 69 -2.72 5.48 -5.84
C LEU A 69 -1.72 4.35 -6.10
N SER A 70 -2.24 3.13 -6.19
CA SER A 70 -1.44 1.92 -6.25
C SER A 70 -2.01 0.95 -7.26
N HIS A 71 -1.11 0.17 -7.87
CA HIS A 71 -1.47 -1.00 -8.67
C HIS A 71 -1.86 -2.21 -7.79
N CYS A 72 -1.92 -2.05 -6.47
CA CYS A 72 -2.29 -3.09 -5.52
C CYS A 72 -1.31 -4.28 -5.45
N GLY A 73 -0.03 -4.08 -5.79
CA GLY A 73 1.01 -5.06 -5.47
C GLY A 73 1.17 -5.23 -3.95
N TRP A 74 1.45 -6.46 -3.49
CA TRP A 74 1.36 -6.81 -2.07
C TRP A 74 2.19 -5.89 -1.13
N ASN A 75 3.42 -5.54 -1.52
CA ASN A 75 4.25 -4.65 -0.71
C ASN A 75 3.62 -3.27 -0.52
N SER A 76 3.12 -2.66 -1.60
CA SER A 76 2.48 -1.35 -1.52
C SER A 76 1.14 -1.40 -0.79
N THR A 77 0.40 -2.50 -0.91
CA THR A 77 -0.79 -2.73 -0.10
C THR A 77 -0.45 -2.76 1.40
N LEU A 78 0.61 -3.48 1.79
CA LEU A 78 1.09 -3.50 3.17
C LEU A 78 1.58 -2.12 3.63
N GLU A 79 2.34 -1.39 2.80
CA GLU A 79 2.77 -0.02 3.12
C GLU A 79 1.57 0.91 3.38
N SER A 80 0.48 0.76 2.62
CA SER A 80 -0.76 1.52 2.82
C SER A 80 -1.47 1.16 4.12
N ILE A 81 -1.56 -0.14 4.42
CA ILE A 81 -2.17 -0.67 5.64
C ILE A 81 -1.40 -0.19 6.88
N CYS A 82 -0.07 -0.35 6.89
CA CYS A 82 0.81 0.14 7.96
C CYS A 82 0.78 1.67 8.07
N GLY A 83 0.65 2.37 6.94
CA GLY A 83 0.53 3.82 6.89
C GLY A 83 -0.81 4.35 7.39
N GLY A 84 -1.87 3.52 7.38
CA GLY A 84 -3.23 3.95 7.66
C GLY A 84 -3.82 4.82 6.55
N VAL A 85 -3.42 4.57 5.29
CA VAL A 85 -3.79 5.36 4.13
C VAL A 85 -4.72 4.54 3.22
N PRO A 86 -5.85 5.10 2.74
CA PRO A 86 -6.73 4.41 1.80
C PRO A 86 -6.13 4.37 0.38
N ILE A 87 -6.50 3.35 -0.39
CA ILE A 87 -5.93 3.03 -1.69
C ILE A 87 -6.89 3.39 -2.82
N LEU A 88 -6.41 4.18 -3.79
CA LEU A 88 -7.02 4.26 -5.11
C LEU A 88 -6.38 3.16 -5.96
N CYS A 89 -7.15 2.12 -6.27
CA CYS A 89 -6.68 0.90 -6.88
C CYS A 89 -6.69 1.01 -8.41
N TRP A 90 -5.57 0.68 -9.04
CA TRP A 90 -5.45 0.57 -10.51
C TRP A 90 -4.61 -0.66 -10.88
N PRO A 91 -5.15 -1.89 -10.74
CA PRO A 91 -4.40 -3.13 -10.95
C PRO A 91 -4.09 -3.40 -12.42
N PHE A 92 -3.00 -4.15 -12.70
CA PHE A 92 -2.57 -4.52 -14.06
C PHE A 92 -2.30 -6.01 -14.24
N PHE A 93 -1.52 -6.65 -13.36
CA PHE A 93 -1.03 -8.03 -13.57
C PHE A 93 -0.82 -8.82 -12.25
N ALA A 94 -0.49 -10.11 -12.38
CA ALA A 94 -0.26 -11.03 -11.25
C ALA A 94 -1.49 -11.10 -10.29
N GLU A 95 -1.27 -10.94 -9.00
CA GLU A 95 -2.32 -11.01 -7.96
C GLU A 95 -2.98 -9.65 -7.66
N GLN A 96 -2.64 -8.60 -8.42
CA GLN A 96 -3.07 -7.23 -8.17
C GLN A 96 -4.59 -7.05 -8.20
N GLN A 97 -5.29 -7.72 -9.11
CA GLN A 97 -6.76 -7.70 -9.18
C GLN A 97 -7.38 -8.32 -7.92
N THR A 98 -6.78 -9.39 -7.40
CA THR A 98 -7.21 -10.02 -6.15
C THR A 98 -6.99 -9.06 -4.98
N ASN A 99 -5.82 -8.45 -4.87
CA ASN A 99 -5.54 -7.46 -3.82
C ASN A 99 -6.47 -6.24 -3.90
N CYS A 100 -6.76 -5.74 -5.11
CA CYS A 100 -7.74 -4.68 -5.34
C CYS A 100 -9.13 -5.07 -4.80
N ARG A 101 -9.59 -6.29 -5.13
CA ARG A 101 -10.86 -6.83 -4.65
C ARG A 101 -10.90 -6.88 -3.12
N TYR A 102 -9.86 -7.40 -2.48
CA TYR A 102 -9.76 -7.46 -1.02
C TYR A 102 -9.74 -6.07 -0.38
N ALA A 103 -9.01 -5.12 -0.97
CA ALA A 103 -8.98 -3.73 -0.51
C ALA A 103 -10.38 -3.10 -0.55
N TYR A 104 -11.17 -3.40 -1.58
CA TYR A 104 -12.55 -2.92 -1.71
C TYR A 104 -13.53 -3.63 -0.77
N THR A 105 -13.56 -4.98 -0.76
CA THR A 105 -14.61 -5.75 -0.05
C THR A 105 -14.27 -6.06 1.40
N GLU A 106 -13.08 -6.60 1.66
CA GLU A 106 -12.73 -7.16 2.97
C GLU A 106 -12.14 -6.11 3.91
N TRP A 107 -11.17 -5.34 3.42
CA TRP A 107 -10.52 -4.33 4.23
C TRP A 107 -11.28 -3.01 4.21
N GLY A 108 -12.03 -2.75 3.13
CA GLY A 108 -12.81 -1.53 2.94
C GLY A 108 -11.96 -0.27 2.91
N ILE A 109 -10.73 -0.37 2.41
CA ILE A 109 -9.77 0.74 2.28
C ILE A 109 -9.51 1.10 0.81
N GLY A 110 -10.12 0.38 -0.14
CA GLY A 110 -9.85 0.49 -1.57
C GLY A 110 -11.01 1.11 -2.37
N MET A 111 -10.67 1.87 -3.40
CA MET A 111 -11.57 2.35 -4.45
C MET A 111 -10.94 2.05 -5.81
N GLU A 112 -11.63 1.30 -6.67
CA GLU A 112 -11.08 0.91 -7.97
C GLU A 112 -11.32 1.96 -9.06
N ILE A 113 -10.29 2.17 -9.86
CA ILE A 113 -10.37 2.89 -11.13
C ILE A 113 -10.67 1.87 -12.23
N ASP A 114 -11.81 2.06 -12.92
CA ASP A 114 -12.20 1.21 -14.05
C ASP A 114 -11.20 1.34 -15.22
N SER A 115 -10.97 0.25 -15.95
CA SER A 115 -10.04 0.22 -17.09
C SER A 115 -10.48 1.06 -18.28
N ASN A 116 -11.78 1.38 -18.39
CA ASN A 116 -12.39 2.18 -19.45
C ASN A 116 -12.83 3.58 -18.97
N VAL A 117 -12.37 3.99 -17.79
CA VAL A 117 -12.78 5.24 -17.14
C VAL A 117 -12.34 6.47 -17.95
N ARG A 118 -13.17 7.51 -17.96
CA ARG A 118 -12.77 8.81 -18.51
C ARG A 118 -12.01 9.64 -17.49
N ARG A 119 -11.25 10.62 -17.95
CA ARG A 119 -10.48 11.55 -17.11
C ARG A 119 -11.29 12.21 -16.00
N GLU A 120 -12.50 12.63 -16.32
CA GLU A 120 -13.38 13.36 -15.40
C GLU A 120 -13.83 12.46 -14.24
N GLU A 121 -14.01 11.17 -14.52
CA GLU A 121 -14.39 10.15 -13.55
C GLU A 121 -13.22 9.83 -12.61
N VAL A 122 -11.98 9.75 -13.11
CA VAL A 122 -10.78 9.63 -12.26
C VAL A 122 -10.68 10.82 -11.29
N GLY A 123 -10.91 12.04 -11.78
CA GLY A 123 -10.93 13.24 -10.93
C GLY A 123 -12.03 13.19 -9.86
N ALA A 124 -13.19 12.60 -10.17
CA ALA A 124 -14.27 12.42 -9.20
C ALA A 124 -13.91 11.39 -8.12
N LEU A 125 -13.28 10.27 -8.49
CA LEU A 125 -12.81 9.25 -7.55
C LEU A 125 -11.75 9.83 -6.59
N ILE A 126 -10.83 10.64 -7.10
CA ILE A 126 -9.82 11.32 -6.26
C ILE A 126 -10.49 12.28 -5.29
N ARG A 127 -11.43 13.12 -5.76
CA ARG A 127 -12.16 14.04 -4.87
C ARG A 127 -12.93 13.29 -3.79
N ASP A 128 -13.57 12.17 -4.13
CA ASP A 128 -14.31 11.36 -3.18
C ASP A 128 -13.39 10.67 -2.15
N LEU A 129 -12.23 10.16 -2.59
CA LEU A 129 -11.20 9.59 -1.71
C LEU A 129 -10.63 10.64 -0.74
N MET A 130 -10.35 11.85 -1.24
CA MET A 130 -9.65 12.88 -0.48
C MET A 130 -10.58 13.66 0.45
N ALA A 131 -11.78 14.02 -0.03
CA ALA A 131 -12.70 14.93 0.67
C ALA A 131 -14.16 14.43 0.73
N GLY A 132 -14.47 13.28 0.13
CA GLY A 132 -15.80 12.70 0.13
C GLY A 132 -16.10 11.85 1.36
N THR A 133 -17.37 11.52 1.55
CA THR A 133 -17.85 10.69 2.67
C THR A 133 -17.26 9.29 2.61
N LYS A 134 -17.16 8.70 1.41
CA LYS A 134 -16.57 7.38 1.21
C LYS A 134 -15.07 7.40 1.54
N GLY A 135 -14.35 8.45 1.13
CA GLY A 135 -12.95 8.67 1.50
C GLY A 135 -12.73 8.70 3.01
N GLU A 136 -13.59 9.41 3.73
CA GLU A 136 -13.54 9.52 5.18
C GLU A 136 -13.81 8.18 5.89
N GLU A 137 -14.78 7.40 5.41
CA GLU A 137 -15.04 6.05 5.92
C GLU A 137 -13.84 5.11 5.69
N MET A 138 -13.24 5.15 4.51
CA MET A 138 -12.06 4.35 4.17
C MET A 138 -10.85 4.75 5.03
N ARG A 139 -10.66 6.05 5.33
CA ARG A 139 -9.59 6.54 6.20
C ARG A 139 -9.73 6.00 7.63
N LYS A 140 -10.94 6.00 8.19
CA LYS A 140 -11.21 5.39 9.50
C LYS A 140 -10.89 3.90 9.53
N LYS A 141 -11.28 3.17 8.48
CA LYS A 141 -10.93 1.75 8.34
C LYS A 141 -9.43 1.54 8.20
N ALA A 142 -8.75 2.36 7.40
CA ALA A 142 -7.30 2.28 7.22
C ALA A 142 -6.55 2.51 8.55
N LEU A 143 -6.99 3.47 9.37
CA LEU A 143 -6.44 3.68 10.72
C LEU A 143 -6.67 2.49 11.65
N SER A 144 -7.85 1.86 11.60
CA SER A 144 -8.14 0.64 12.38
C SER A 144 -7.25 -0.53 11.96
N TRP A 145 -7.00 -0.69 10.66
CA TRP A 145 -6.05 -1.68 10.15
C TRP A 145 -4.62 -1.39 10.58
N LYS A 146 -4.19 -0.12 10.54
CA LYS A 146 -2.88 0.30 11.05
C LYS A 146 -2.70 -0.10 12.52
N GLU A 147 -3.67 0.23 13.37
CA GLU A 147 -3.64 -0.14 14.79
C GLU A 147 -3.58 -1.67 14.98
N SER A 148 -4.33 -2.42 14.16
CA SER A 148 -4.30 -3.89 14.17
C SER A 148 -2.92 -4.43 13.78
N THR A 149 -2.27 -3.83 12.79
CA THR A 149 -0.91 -4.20 12.38
C THR A 149 0.10 -3.89 13.48
N GLU A 150 0.07 -2.70 14.08
CA GLU A 150 0.92 -2.32 15.21
C GLU A 150 0.77 -3.29 16.39
N ASN A 151 -0.47 -3.71 16.68
CA ASN A 151 -0.76 -4.71 17.71
C ASN A 151 -0.28 -6.13 17.37
N ALA A 152 -0.24 -6.50 16.09
CA ALA A 152 0.22 -7.82 15.66
C ALA A 152 1.75 -7.96 15.72
N ILE A 153 2.49 -6.86 15.47
CA ILE A 153 3.96 -6.88 15.37
C ILE A 153 4.69 -6.50 16.67
N LYS A 154 4.02 -5.85 17.63
CA LYS A 154 4.62 -5.52 18.93
C LYS A 154 5.05 -6.78 19.70
N PRO A 155 5.96 -6.68 20.69
CA PRO A 155 6.29 -7.81 21.56
C PRO A 155 5.04 -8.46 22.17
N GLY A 156 4.91 -9.77 22.03
CA GLY A 156 3.71 -10.53 22.45
C GLY A 156 2.51 -10.42 21.50
N GLY A 157 2.64 -9.72 20.37
CA GLY A 157 1.65 -9.68 19.29
C GLY A 157 1.61 -10.98 18.48
N SER A 158 0.50 -11.21 17.77
CA SER A 158 0.25 -12.48 17.07
C SER A 158 1.29 -12.80 15.99
N SER A 159 1.70 -11.83 15.19
CA SER A 159 2.72 -12.03 14.14
C SER A 159 4.11 -12.22 14.74
N ALA A 160 4.46 -11.46 15.79
CA ALA A 160 5.71 -11.64 16.51
C ALA A 160 5.81 -13.05 17.12
N MET A 161 4.78 -13.49 17.85
CA MET A 161 4.74 -14.82 18.44
C MET A 161 4.76 -15.94 17.40
N ASN A 162 4.13 -15.74 16.24
CA ASN A 162 4.18 -16.73 15.15
C ASN A 162 5.58 -16.85 14.57
N LEU A 163 6.32 -15.74 14.44
CA LEU A 163 7.71 -15.74 14.03
C LEU A 163 8.60 -16.43 15.07
N ASP A 164 8.40 -16.14 16.36
CA ASP A 164 9.16 -16.79 17.45
C ASP A 164 8.96 -18.32 17.40
N LYS A 165 7.72 -18.79 17.28
CA LYS A 165 7.40 -20.22 17.12
C LYS A 165 8.06 -20.84 15.90
N LEU A 166 8.11 -20.12 14.78
CA LEU A 166 8.76 -20.59 13.57
C LEU A 166 10.27 -20.75 13.81
N VAL A 167 10.92 -19.74 14.40
CA VAL A 167 12.35 -19.79 14.76
C VAL A 167 12.65 -20.94 15.71
N GLU A 168 11.82 -21.13 16.73
CA GLU A 168 11.95 -22.24 17.67
C GLU A 168 11.83 -23.60 16.97
N SER A 169 10.81 -23.77 16.12
CA SER A 169 10.55 -25.05 15.45
C SER A 169 11.62 -25.42 14.41
N VAL A 170 12.22 -24.43 13.73
CA VAL A 170 13.17 -24.68 12.63
C VAL A 170 14.62 -24.67 13.10
N LEU A 171 14.99 -23.72 13.97
CA LEU A 171 16.39 -23.47 14.34
C LEU A 171 16.74 -24.03 15.71
N LEU A 172 15.77 -24.18 16.62
CA LEU A 172 16.01 -24.56 18.01
C LEU A 172 15.45 -25.94 18.38
N SER A 173 14.70 -26.60 17.47
CA SER A 173 14.19 -27.94 17.73
C SER A 173 15.32 -28.98 17.68
N PRO A 174 15.43 -29.90 18.66
CA PRO A 174 16.38 -31.00 18.59
C PRO A 174 16.06 -31.85 17.36
N ARG A 175 17.05 -32.03 16.46
CA ARG A 175 16.88 -32.97 15.34
C ARG A 175 16.57 -34.35 15.91
N LYS A 176 15.46 -34.96 15.49
CA LYS A 176 15.19 -36.36 15.82
C LYS A 176 16.40 -37.18 15.36
N PRO A 177 17.02 -38.01 16.23
CA PRO A 177 18.08 -38.90 15.79
C PRO A 177 17.51 -39.80 14.69
N SER A 178 18.24 -39.91 13.57
CA SER A 178 17.82 -40.79 12.47
C SER A 178 17.71 -42.19 13.05
N SER A 179 16.52 -42.79 13.00
CA SER A 179 16.38 -44.22 13.26
C SER A 179 17.19 -44.95 12.18
N THR A 180 18.39 -45.39 12.54
CA THR A 180 19.14 -46.34 11.73
C THR A 180 18.26 -47.59 11.63
N LEU A 181 17.80 -47.89 10.41
CA LEU A 181 17.15 -49.15 10.10
C LEU A 181 18.16 -50.26 10.37
N VAL A 182 18.04 -50.91 11.53
CA VAL A 182 18.67 -52.21 11.75
C VAL A 182 17.81 -53.20 10.97
N HIS A 183 18.25 -53.52 9.75
CA HIS A 183 17.71 -54.67 9.03
C HIS A 183 18.27 -55.96 9.66
N PRO A 184 17.42 -56.98 9.90
CA PRO A 184 17.83 -58.28 10.43
C PRO A 184 18.67 -59.09 9.43
#